data_AF-A0A7J6UVM4-F1
#
_entry.id   AF-A0A7J6UVM4-F1
#
_cell.length_a   1.000
_cell.length_b   1.000
_cell.length_c   1.000
_cell.angle_alpha   90.00
_cell.angle_beta   90.00
_cell.angle_gamma   90.00
#
_symmetry.space_group_name_H-M   'P 1'
#
loop_
_entity.id
_entity.type
_entity.pdbx_description
1 polymer ?
#
loop_
_entity_poly.entity_id
_entity_poly.type
_entity_poly.pdbx_seq_one_letter_code
_entity_poly.pdbx_strand_id
1 'polypeptide(L)'
;MQRLEEMDVKEIPVGDGKKHFDVVSKGGAVILPAFGSVVDEMLELNNRSVQIVDTTCPWVSKTMYVCDYMLGGELNGSSSTKEVLMEKFKFAVSKEIDPEKDLTKLGIANQTEGRNRRDW
;
A
#
# COMPACT_ATOMS: atom_id res chain seq x y z
N MET A 1 6.42 -19.73 -9.66
CA MET A 1 5.03 -19.52 -10.11
C MET A 1 4.30 -20.81 -10.45
N GLN A 2 4.95 -21.83 -11.01
CA GLN A 2 4.34 -23.12 -11.40
C GLN A 2 3.28 -23.69 -10.43
N ARG A 3 3.56 -23.70 -9.11
CA ARG A 3 2.60 -24.18 -8.11
C ARG A 3 1.33 -23.33 -7.96
N LEU A 4 1.40 -22.01 -8.20
CA LEU A 4 0.22 -21.13 -8.17
C LEU A 4 -0.61 -21.27 -9.43
N GLU A 5 0.04 -21.49 -10.58
CA GLU A 5 -0.65 -21.81 -11.84
C GLU A 5 -1.39 -23.15 -11.75
N GLU A 6 -0.80 -24.17 -11.12
CA GLU A 6 -1.46 -25.44 -10.80
C GLU A 6 -2.67 -25.28 -9.87
N MET A 7 -2.72 -24.21 -9.08
CA MET A 7 -3.83 -23.87 -8.18
C MET A 7 -4.91 -22.99 -8.86
N ASP A 8 -4.83 -22.77 -10.18
CA ASP A 8 -5.70 -21.86 -10.95
C ASP A 8 -5.70 -20.42 -10.42
N VAL A 9 -4.59 -19.99 -9.80
CA VAL A 9 -4.41 -18.58 -9.38
C VAL A 9 -4.17 -17.74 -10.62
N LYS A 10 -5.07 -16.78 -10.85
CA LYS A 10 -5.05 -15.89 -12.02
C LYS A 10 -4.55 -14.51 -11.63
N GLU A 11 -3.71 -13.95 -12.49
CA GLU A 11 -3.38 -12.54 -12.40
C GLU A 11 -4.49 -11.70 -12.99
N ILE A 12 -4.72 -10.53 -12.38
CA ILE A 12 -5.69 -9.57 -12.89
C ILE A 12 -4.98 -8.77 -13.99
N PRO A 13 -5.40 -8.89 -15.26
CA PRO A 13 -4.73 -8.22 -16.35
C PRO A 13 -4.95 -6.70 -16.28
N VAL A 14 -3.97 -5.95 -16.80
CA VAL A 14 -4.02 -4.49 -16.87
C VAL A 14 -4.02 -4.06 -18.33
N GLY A 15 -5.05 -3.31 -18.74
CA GLY A 15 -5.17 -2.70 -20.07
C GLY A 15 -5.57 -1.24 -19.94
N ASP A 16 -5.00 -0.36 -20.79
CA ASP A 16 -5.23 1.10 -20.76
C ASP A 16 -5.05 1.73 -19.36
N GLY A 17 -4.12 1.19 -18.58
CA GLY A 17 -3.85 1.64 -17.21
C GLY A 17 -4.88 1.22 -16.17
N LYS A 18 -5.84 0.36 -16.50
CA LYS A 18 -6.89 -0.14 -15.60
C LYS A 18 -6.82 -1.65 -15.45
N LYS A 19 -7.13 -2.15 -14.25
CA LYS A 19 -7.28 -3.58 -13.97
C LYS A 19 -8.62 -4.10 -14.51
N HIS A 20 -8.61 -5.27 -15.15
CA HIS A 20 -9.81 -5.96 -15.63
C HIS A 20 -10.21 -7.09 -14.69
N PHE A 21 -11.15 -6.82 -13.79
CA PHE A 21 -11.58 -7.76 -12.74
C PHE A 21 -12.49 -8.89 -13.24
N ASP A 22 -12.71 -9.02 -14.56
CA ASP A 22 -13.59 -10.04 -15.15
C ASP A 22 -13.06 -11.47 -14.99
N VAL A 23 -11.77 -11.61 -14.68
CA VAL A 23 -11.15 -12.90 -14.32
C VAL A 23 -11.54 -13.38 -12.93
N VAL A 24 -12.18 -12.53 -12.11
CA VAL A 24 -12.62 -12.86 -10.75
C VAL A 24 -14.12 -13.13 -10.75
N SER A 25 -14.50 -14.36 -10.44
CA SER A 25 -15.91 -14.75 -10.32
C SER A 25 -16.55 -14.23 -9.02
N LYS A 26 -17.87 -14.02 -9.05
CA LYS A 26 -18.67 -13.68 -7.86
C LYS A 26 -18.45 -14.73 -6.77
N GLY A 27 -18.17 -14.30 -5.55
CA GLY A 27 -17.85 -15.19 -4.43
C GLY A 27 -16.42 -15.77 -4.45
N GLY A 28 -15.61 -15.44 -5.45
CA GLY A 28 -14.17 -15.74 -5.48
C GLY A 28 -13.38 -14.90 -4.47
N ALA A 29 -12.06 -15.08 -4.45
CA ALA A 29 -11.16 -14.35 -3.57
C ALA A 29 -10.08 -13.59 -4.35
N VAL A 30 -9.68 -12.42 -3.84
CA VAL A 30 -8.59 -11.60 -4.38
C VAL A 30 -7.62 -11.26 -3.28
N ILE A 31 -6.33 -11.45 -3.57
CA ILE A 31 -5.23 -11.03 -2.70
C ILE A 31 -4.77 -9.65 -3.16
N LEU A 32 -4.82 -8.65 -2.28
CA LEU A 32 -4.29 -7.33 -2.59
C LEU A 32 -2.75 -7.38 -2.58
N PRO A 33 -2.08 -6.66 -3.49
CA PRO A 33 -0.62 -6.59 -3.50
C PRO A 33 -0.10 -5.87 -2.25
N ALA A 34 1.17 -6.11 -1.91
CA ALA A 34 1.81 -5.57 -0.71
C ALA A 34 1.84 -4.03 -0.63
N PHE A 35 1.68 -3.33 -1.76
CA PHE A 35 1.63 -1.86 -1.81
C PHE A 35 0.20 -1.30 -1.72
N GLY A 36 -0.80 -2.18 -1.55
CA GLY A 36 -2.20 -1.82 -1.49
C GLY A 36 -2.87 -1.70 -2.86
N SER A 37 -4.15 -1.34 -2.85
CA SER A 37 -4.95 -1.10 -4.05
C SER A 37 -5.67 0.24 -3.91
N VAL A 38 -5.96 0.87 -5.05
CA VAL A 38 -6.68 2.16 -5.03
C VAL A 38 -8.13 1.95 -4.60
N VAL A 39 -8.75 2.99 -4.03
CA VAL A 39 -10.12 2.92 -3.49
C VAL A 39 -11.13 2.45 -4.54
N ASP A 40 -10.98 2.89 -5.79
CA ASP A 40 -11.88 2.49 -6.88
C ASP A 40 -11.79 1.00 -7.21
N GLU A 41 -10.61 0.39 -7.08
CA GLU A 41 -10.42 -1.06 -7.25
C GLU A 41 -11.10 -1.84 -6.12
N MET A 42 -10.99 -1.34 -4.88
CA MET A 42 -11.65 -1.93 -3.73
C MET A 42 -13.18 -1.87 -3.86
N LEU A 43 -13.70 -0.75 -4.36
CA LEU A 43 -15.13 -0.57 -4.62
C LEU A 43 -15.64 -1.57 -5.67
N GLU A 44 -14.92 -1.75 -6.77
CA GLU A 44 -15.27 -2.71 -7.82
C GLU A 44 -15.30 -4.16 -7.28
N LEU A 45 -14.28 -4.55 -6.52
CA LEU A 45 -14.22 -5.88 -5.89
C LEU A 45 -15.37 -6.12 -4.91
N ASN A 46 -15.71 -5.11 -4.12
CA ASN A 46 -16.83 -5.16 -3.18
C ASN A 46 -18.18 -5.28 -3.91
N ASN A 47 -18.39 -4.48 -4.98
CA ASN A 47 -19.59 -4.53 -5.80
C ASN A 47 -19.79 -5.92 -6.46
N ARG A 48 -18.69 -6.61 -6.78
CA ARG A 48 -18.71 -7.99 -7.30
C ARG A 48 -18.91 -9.07 -6.23
N SER A 49 -19.04 -8.69 -4.94
CA SER A 49 -19.16 -9.61 -3.80
C SER A 49 -17.99 -10.60 -3.71
N VAL A 50 -16.78 -10.12 -3.99
CA VAL A 50 -15.53 -10.89 -3.90
C VAL A 50 -14.98 -10.83 -2.47
N GLN A 51 -14.39 -11.92 -2.00
CA GLN A 51 -13.67 -11.97 -0.72
C GLN A 51 -12.28 -11.33 -0.88
N ILE A 52 -11.95 -10.36 -0.02
CA ILE A 52 -10.67 -9.64 -0.11
C ILE A 52 -9.73 -10.15 1.00
N VAL A 53 -8.53 -10.55 0.59
CA VAL A 53 -7.41 -10.83 1.49
C VAL A 53 -6.40 -9.69 1.36
N ASP A 54 -6.46 -8.75 2.30
CA ASP A 54 -5.57 -7.59 2.31
C ASP A 54 -4.18 -7.98 2.86
N THR A 55 -3.19 -8.04 1.97
CA THR A 55 -1.79 -8.30 2.35
C THR A 55 -0.91 -7.06 2.28
N THR A 56 -1.52 -5.87 2.30
CA THR A 56 -0.81 -4.60 2.29
C THR A 56 0.19 -4.55 3.43
N CYS A 57 1.43 -4.19 3.10
CA CYS A 57 2.50 -4.07 4.07
C CYS A 57 2.12 -2.98 5.09
N PRO A 58 2.18 -3.24 6.41
CA PRO A 58 1.82 -2.24 7.42
C PRO A 58 2.70 -0.98 7.37
N TRP A 59 3.84 -1.04 6.68
CA TRP A 59 4.71 0.11 6.44
C TRP A 59 4.14 1.12 5.43
N VAL A 60 3.23 0.71 4.54
CA VAL A 60 2.55 1.63 3.61
C VAL A 60 1.75 2.66 4.40
N SER A 61 0.89 2.20 5.33
CA SER A 61 0.08 3.10 6.16
C SER A 61 0.94 3.98 7.08
N LYS A 62 2.07 3.47 7.57
CA LYS A 62 3.02 4.25 8.37
C LYS A 62 3.70 5.34 7.56
N THR A 63 4.06 5.07 6.30
CA THR A 63 4.63 6.06 5.38
C THR A 63 3.63 7.17 5.13
N MET A 64 2.37 6.82 4.84
CA MET A 64 1.28 7.80 4.67
C MET A 64 1.06 8.67 5.90
N TYR A 65 1.14 8.09 7.11
CA TYR A 65 1.05 8.84 8.37
C TYR A 65 2.17 9.88 8.49
N VAL A 66 3.42 9.52 8.15
CA VAL A 66 4.55 10.47 8.19
C VAL A 66 4.38 11.58 7.15
N CYS A 67 3.93 11.24 5.94
CA CYS A 67 3.62 12.24 4.91
C CYS A 67 2.51 13.21 5.37
N ASP A 68 1.42 12.70 5.94
CA ASP A 68 0.34 13.52 6.48
C ASP A 68 0.83 14.42 7.62
N TYR A 69 1.71 13.91 8.50
CA TYR A 69 2.33 14.69 9.57
C TYR A 69 3.18 15.84 9.02
N MET A 70 4.00 15.58 8.00
CA MET A 70 4.81 16.61 7.33
C MET A 70 3.96 17.70 6.68
N LEU A 71 2.74 17.36 6.27
CA LEU A 71 1.76 18.26 5.67
C LEU A 71 0.81 18.88 6.70
N GLY A 72 1.08 18.74 8.00
CA GLY A 72 0.24 19.31 9.05
C GLY A 72 -1.18 18.72 9.11
N GLY A 73 -1.38 17.51 8.58
CA GLY A 73 -2.68 16.82 8.54
C GLY A 73 -3.50 17.05 7.28
N GLU A 74 -2.99 17.76 6.27
CA GLU A 74 -3.76 18.12 5.06
C GLU A 74 -3.90 16.98 4.03
N LEU A 75 -3.17 15.87 4.17
CA LEU A 75 -3.22 14.78 3.18
C LEU A 75 -4.47 13.92 3.37
N ASN A 76 -4.68 13.43 4.58
CA ASN A 76 -5.86 12.64 4.95
C ASN A 76 -6.24 12.76 6.43
N GLY A 77 -5.56 13.62 7.20
CA GLY A 77 -5.87 13.86 8.61
C GLY A 77 -5.60 12.66 9.52
N SER A 78 -4.78 11.70 9.08
CA SER A 78 -4.42 10.52 9.87
C SER A 78 -3.37 10.80 10.95
N SER A 79 -2.60 11.87 10.78
CA SER A 79 -1.52 12.31 11.65
C SER A 79 -2.02 13.21 12.79
N SER A 80 -1.12 13.47 13.74
CA SER A 80 -1.44 14.27 14.93
C SER A 80 -0.16 14.94 15.45
N THR A 81 0.01 15.03 16.76
CA THR A 81 1.14 15.72 17.37
C THR A 81 2.46 14.95 17.28
N LYS A 82 3.57 15.65 17.52
CA LYS A 82 4.92 15.08 17.62
C LYS A 82 4.98 13.94 18.62
N GLU A 83 4.32 14.07 19.77
CA GLU A 83 4.29 13.07 20.83
C GLU A 83 3.64 11.78 20.35
N VAL A 84 2.51 11.89 19.64
CA VAL A 84 1.81 10.74 19.06
C VAL A 84 2.65 10.04 18.00
N LEU A 85 3.34 10.83 17.15
CA LEU A 85 4.28 10.29 16.16
C LEU A 85 5.42 9.53 16.86
N MET A 86 6.09 10.16 17.84
CA MET A 86 7.22 9.55 18.53
C MET A 86 6.83 8.28 19.28
N GLU A 87 5.66 8.24 19.92
CA GLU A 87 5.16 7.03 20.58
C GLU A 87 4.83 5.92 19.56
N LYS A 88 4.16 6.27 18.44
CA LYS A 88 3.82 5.33 17.36
C LYS A 88 5.07 4.70 16.73
N PHE A 89 6.16 5.45 16.64
CA PHE A 89 7.39 5.06 15.95
C PHE A 89 8.57 4.75 16.90
N LYS A 90 8.35 4.65 18.21
CA LYS A 90 9.43 4.53 19.22
C LYS A 90 10.44 3.40 19.01
N PHE A 91 10.08 2.34 18.29
CA PHE A 91 10.96 1.21 17.94
C PHE A 91 11.37 1.18 16.45
N ALA A 92 10.99 2.18 15.68
CA ALA A 92 11.14 2.26 14.23
C ALA A 92 11.86 3.54 13.78
N VAL A 93 12.49 4.27 14.70
CA VAL A 93 13.31 5.45 14.42
C VAL A 93 14.66 5.37 15.14
N SER A 94 15.64 6.14 14.66
CA SER A 94 16.91 6.31 15.35
C SER A 94 16.73 7.09 16.65
N LYS A 95 17.60 6.84 17.64
CA LYS A 95 17.52 7.42 18.99
C LYS A 95 17.50 8.95 19.02
N GLU A 96 18.08 9.58 18.00
CA GLU A 96 18.34 11.03 17.96
C GLU A 96 17.45 11.77 16.96
N ILE A 97 16.45 11.10 16.36
CA ILE A 97 15.56 11.76 15.42
C ILE A 97 14.76 12.88 16.10
N ASP A 98 14.69 14.03 15.45
CA ASP A 98 13.80 15.13 15.77
C ASP A 98 12.90 15.39 14.56
N PRO A 99 11.64 14.90 14.56
CA PRO A 99 10.79 14.93 13.38
C PRO A 99 10.53 16.35 12.83
N GLU A 100 10.57 17.37 13.68
CA GLU A 100 10.38 18.77 13.26
C GLU A 100 11.61 19.34 12.53
N LYS A 101 12.81 18.81 12.79
CA LYS A 101 14.06 19.24 12.14
C LYS A 101 14.48 18.34 11.00
N ASP A 102 14.27 17.03 11.14
CA ASP A 102 14.81 16.02 10.24
C ASP A 102 13.87 15.74 9.08
N LEU A 103 12.55 15.80 9.30
CA LEU A 103 11.58 15.59 8.22
C LEU A 103 11.47 16.82 7.29
N THR A 104 11.89 18.01 7.72
CA THR A 104 11.88 19.22 6.87
C THR A 104 12.99 19.23 5.82
N LYS A 105 14.01 18.38 5.97
CA LYS A 105 15.12 18.21 5.02
C LYS A 105 15.05 16.89 4.25
N LEU A 106 13.90 16.20 4.30
CA LEU A 106 13.76 14.84 3.81
C LEU A 106 13.68 14.76 2.27
N GLY A 107 14.49 13.89 1.67
CA GLY A 107 14.24 13.34 0.34
C GLY A 107 13.52 12.00 0.47
N ILE A 108 12.35 11.84 -0.17
CA ILE A 108 11.65 10.55 -0.19
C ILE A 108 12.39 9.62 -1.14
N ALA A 109 13.05 8.58 -0.61
CA ALA A 109 13.55 7.48 -1.41
C ALA A 109 12.36 6.62 -1.83
N ASN A 110 11.76 6.92 -2.98
CA ASN A 110 10.73 6.05 -3.54
C ASN A 110 11.42 4.77 -4.02
N GLN A 111 11.11 3.63 -3.38
CA GLN A 111 11.48 2.34 -3.93
C GLN A 111 10.63 2.12 -5.17
N THR A 112 11.18 2.41 -6.35
CA THR A 112 10.59 1.92 -7.60
C THR A 112 10.65 0.40 -7.54
N GLU A 113 9.51 -0.26 -7.41
CA GLU A 113 9.41 -1.65 -7.81
C GLU A 113 9.94 -1.73 -9.25
N GLY A 114 11.08 -2.39 -9.43
CA GLY A 114 11.60 -2.68 -10.75
C GLY A 114 10.58 -3.53 -11.50
N ARG A 115 9.79 -2.92 -12.38
CA ARG A 115 8.97 -3.65 -13.33
C ARG A 115 9.82 -4.02 -14.54
N ASN A 116 10.26 -5.28 -14.57
CA ASN A 116 10.11 -6.12 -15.76
C ASN A 116 10.11 -7.59 -15.34
N ARG A 117 8.97 -8.27 -15.50
CA ARG A 117 8.85 -9.72 -15.31
C ARG A 117 9.51 -10.55 -16.43
N ARG A 118 10.19 -9.90 -17.38
CA ARG A 118 10.89 -10.58 -18.47
C ARG A 118 12.31 -11.03 -18.13
N ASP A 119 12.75 -10.76 -16.90
CA ASP A 119 14.12 -11.06 -16.43
C ASP A 119 14.15 -12.12 -15.30
N TRP A 120 13.12 -12.96 -15.19
CA TRP A 120 13.08 -14.18 -14.35
C TRP A 120 12.54 -15.37 -15.15
#